data_AF-A0A9E1ZYF5-F1
#
_entry.id   AF-A0A9E1ZYF5-F1
#
_cell.length_a   1.000
_cell.length_b   1.000
_cell.length_c   1.000
_cell.angle_alpha   90.00
_cell.angle_beta   90.00
_cell.angle_gamma   90.00
#
_symmetry.space_group_name_H-M   'P 1'
#
loop_
_entity.id
_entity.type
_entity.pdbx_description
1 polymer ?
#
loop_
_entity_poly.entity_id
_entity_poly.type
_entity_poly.pdbx_seq_one_letter_code
_entity_poly.pdbx_strand_id
1 'polypeptide(L)'
;MADAVKILAFSGSARRESLNKALVTVAAKKAEALGADVTLVDLKDYPMPIYDGDLEDAEGLPESAEKLRNLFKEQDGFLISSPEYNGGYSALLKNTLDWLSRPYPGEPVLAPFSGKACCLMSASPSGYAGTQGLAQIVPILAKMRLVLHHRTFSLPSAHEFFDEAGELNDPHQNETLDLVIEGAVALAGQVSGKG
;
A
#
# COMPACT_ATOMS: atom_id res chain seq x y z
N MET A 1 24.10 6.04 -13.79
CA MET A 1 23.38 6.07 -12.50
C MET A 1 22.38 4.93 -12.57
N ALA A 2 22.32 4.05 -11.56
CA ALA A 2 21.29 3.02 -11.52
C ALA A 2 19.91 3.71 -11.50
N ASP A 3 18.95 3.14 -12.23
CA ASP A 3 17.59 3.67 -12.28
C ASP A 3 16.95 3.52 -10.89
N ALA A 4 16.34 4.58 -10.35
CA ALA A 4 15.79 4.55 -9.00
C ALA A 4 14.64 3.54 -8.90
N VAL A 5 14.53 2.87 -7.75
CA VAL A 5 13.41 1.97 -7.46
C VAL A 5 12.16 2.80 -7.24
N LYS A 6 11.10 2.53 -8.00
CA LYS A 6 9.83 3.27 -7.94
C LYS A 6 8.88 2.62 -6.96
N ILE A 7 8.41 3.36 -5.96
CA ILE A 7 7.52 2.85 -4.92
C ILE A 7 6.27 3.69 -4.85
N LEU A 8 5.11 3.04 -4.91
CA LEU A 8 3.84 3.71 -4.62
C LEU A 8 3.42 3.43 -3.18
N ALA A 9 3.28 4.51 -2.42
CA ALA A 9 2.90 4.50 -1.02
C ALA A 9 1.45 4.98 -0.87
N PHE A 10 0.60 4.22 -0.18
CA PHE A 10 -0.79 4.61 0.05
C PHE A 10 -1.42 3.95 1.27
N SER A 11 -2.46 4.62 1.79
CA SER A 11 -3.27 4.13 2.90
C SER A 11 -4.59 3.55 2.40
N GLY A 12 -5.02 2.43 2.98
CA GLY A 12 -6.36 1.86 2.81
C GLY A 12 -7.47 2.68 3.49
N SER A 13 -7.24 3.94 3.84
CA SER A 13 -8.23 4.80 4.49
C SER A 13 -8.38 6.12 3.74
N ALA A 14 -9.61 6.55 3.50
CA ALA A 14 -9.89 7.89 2.98
C ALA A 14 -10.09 8.94 4.10
N ARG A 15 -10.10 8.54 5.38
CA ARG A 15 -10.27 9.48 6.50
C ARG A 15 -9.14 10.51 6.49
N ARG A 16 -9.51 11.78 6.73
CA ARG A 16 -8.57 12.91 6.81
C ARG A 16 -7.50 12.68 7.88
N GLU A 17 -7.93 12.29 9.07
CA GLU A 17 -7.08 12.04 10.25
C GLU A 17 -6.74 10.56 10.39
N SER A 18 -6.41 9.89 9.28
CA SER A 18 -6.06 8.47 9.33
C SER A 18 -4.66 8.28 9.88
N LEU A 19 -4.53 7.51 10.97
CA LEU A 19 -3.23 7.07 11.48
C LEU A 19 -2.44 6.25 10.44
N ASN A 20 -3.13 5.60 9.49
CA ASN A 20 -2.48 4.85 8.41
C ASN A 20 -1.96 5.78 7.30
N LYS A 21 -2.58 6.96 7.12
CA LYS A 21 -1.99 8.01 6.26
C LYS A 21 -0.74 8.58 6.91
N ALA A 22 -0.77 8.89 8.21
CA ALA A 22 0.42 9.35 8.92
C ALA A 22 1.56 8.33 8.83
N LEU A 23 1.28 7.05 9.12
CA LEU A 23 2.26 5.98 9.03
C LEU A 23 2.85 5.82 7.63
N VAL A 24 2.02 5.78 6.58
CA VAL A 24 2.53 5.59 5.22
C VAL A 24 3.33 6.80 4.71
N THR A 25 3.02 8.00 5.18
CA THR A 25 3.80 9.22 4.89
C THR A 25 5.19 9.13 5.51
N VAL A 26 5.31 8.70 6.78
CA VAL A 26 6.62 8.49 7.43
C VAL A 26 7.41 7.40 6.71
N ALA A 27 6.75 6.30 6.35
CA ALA A 27 7.36 5.22 5.57
C ALA A 27 7.87 5.69 4.20
N ALA A 28 7.10 6.53 3.50
CA ALA A 28 7.50 7.12 2.23
C ALA A 28 8.78 7.95 2.37
N LYS A 29 8.86 8.84 3.36
CA LYS A 29 10.07 9.64 3.64
C LYS A 29 11.30 8.77 3.93
N LYS A 30 11.11 7.69 4.69
CA LYS A 30 12.19 6.72 4.97
C LYS A 30 12.66 6.01 3.70
N ALA A 31 11.75 5.63 2.80
CA ALA A 31 12.10 5.04 1.52
C ALA A 31 12.82 6.04 0.58
N GLU A 32 12.40 7.30 0.55
CA GLU A 32 13.09 8.38 -0.19
C GLU A 32 14.52 8.60 0.33
N ALA A 33 14.72 8.56 1.66
CA ALA A 33 16.04 8.67 2.27
C ALA A 33 16.98 7.51 1.88
N LEU A 34 16.44 6.36 1.49
CA LEU A 34 17.17 5.21 0.94
C LEU A 34 17.39 5.30 -0.58
N GLY A 35 16.93 6.38 -1.23
CA GLY A 35 17.11 6.62 -2.66
C GLY A 35 16.00 6.07 -3.56
N ALA A 36 14.86 5.64 -3.01
CA ALA A 36 13.70 5.27 -3.80
C ALA A 36 13.00 6.53 -4.38
N ASP A 37 12.43 6.39 -5.58
CA ASP A 37 11.50 7.36 -6.17
C ASP A 37 10.09 7.03 -5.68
N VAL A 38 9.59 7.78 -4.70
CA VAL A 38 8.33 7.47 -4.02
C VAL A 38 7.20 8.34 -4.53
N THR A 39 6.14 7.71 -5.02
CA THR A 39 4.85 8.37 -5.25
C THR A 39 3.93 8.11 -4.06
N LEU A 40 3.58 9.14 -3.30
CA LEU A 40 2.59 9.06 -2.22
C LEU A 40 1.21 9.47 -2.76
N VAL A 41 0.20 8.62 -2.60
CA VAL A 41 -1.18 8.94 -3.05
C VAL A 41 -2.23 8.75 -1.94
N ASP A 42 -3.27 9.57 -2.03
CA ASP A 42 -4.50 9.40 -1.26
C ASP A 42 -5.54 8.70 -2.12
N LEU A 43 -6.01 7.52 -1.69
CA LEU A 43 -7.07 6.79 -2.41
C LEU A 43 -8.38 7.59 -2.48
N LYS A 44 -8.57 8.60 -1.63
CA LYS A 44 -9.70 9.52 -1.71
C LYS A 44 -9.75 10.29 -3.05
N ASP A 45 -8.61 10.51 -3.69
CA ASP A 45 -8.51 11.23 -4.97
C ASP A 45 -8.88 10.34 -6.17
N TYR A 46 -9.13 9.04 -5.93
CA TYR A 46 -9.53 8.06 -6.92
C TYR A 46 -10.88 7.43 -6.53
N PRO A 47 -11.97 8.22 -6.49
CA PRO A 47 -13.27 7.69 -6.12
C PRO A 47 -13.70 6.61 -7.12
N MET A 48 -14.07 5.45 -6.58
CA MET A 48 -14.62 4.34 -7.33
C MET A 48 -15.92 3.88 -6.64
N PRO A 49 -16.96 3.50 -7.39
CA PRO A 49 -18.11 2.81 -6.80
C PRO A 49 -17.65 1.50 -6.17
N ILE A 50 -18.48 0.90 -5.31
CA ILE A 50 -18.23 -0.49 -4.91
C ILE A 50 -18.25 -1.36 -6.16
N TYR A 51 -17.29 -2.28 -6.28
CA TYR A 51 -17.20 -3.16 -7.43
C TYR A 51 -18.52 -3.88 -7.66
N ASP A 52 -19.03 -3.73 -8.87
CA ASP A 52 -20.24 -4.35 -9.38
C ASP A 52 -19.95 -4.82 -10.81
N GLY A 53 -20.19 -6.10 -11.08
CA GLY A 53 -19.96 -6.70 -12.38
C GLY A 53 -20.90 -6.17 -13.45
N ASP A 54 -22.15 -5.86 -13.09
CA ASP A 54 -23.12 -5.31 -14.04
C ASP A 54 -22.70 -3.88 -14.46
N LEU A 55 -22.11 -3.12 -13.53
CA LEU A 55 -21.56 -1.80 -13.82
C LEU A 55 -20.34 -1.89 -14.74
N GLU A 56 -19.44 -2.84 -14.49
CA GLU A 56 -18.29 -3.10 -15.36
C GLU A 56 -18.74 -3.49 -16.78
N ASP A 57 -19.75 -4.34 -16.92
CA ASP A 57 -20.27 -4.75 -18.22
C ASP A 57 -20.95 -3.60 -18.98
N ALA A 58 -21.64 -2.71 -18.25
CA ALA A 58 -22.36 -1.59 -18.84
C ALA A 58 -21.46 -0.39 -19.19
N GLU A 59 -20.49 -0.07 -18.33
CA GLU A 59 -19.74 1.19 -18.37
C GLU A 59 -18.22 0.99 -18.52
N GLY A 60 -17.72 -0.23 -18.34
CA GLY A 60 -16.29 -0.52 -18.32
C GLY A 60 -15.61 -0.16 -16.99
N LEU A 61 -14.31 0.15 -17.05
CA LEU A 61 -13.58 0.59 -15.86
C LEU A 61 -13.91 2.06 -15.57
N PRO A 62 -14.11 2.45 -14.30
CA PRO A 62 -14.18 3.85 -13.91
C PRO A 62 -12.91 4.60 -14.30
N GLU A 63 -13.01 5.86 -14.75
CA GLU A 63 -11.85 6.67 -15.15
C GLU A 63 -10.80 6.78 -14.02
N SER A 64 -11.25 6.92 -12.77
CA SER A 64 -10.37 6.93 -11.61
C SER A 64 -9.65 5.59 -11.39
N ALA A 65 -10.31 4.46 -11.69
CA ALA A 65 -9.69 3.15 -11.67
C ALA A 65 -8.60 3.07 -12.74
N GLU A 66 -8.88 3.48 -13.98
CA GLU A 66 -7.88 3.49 -15.06
C GLU A 66 -6.65 4.32 -14.73
N LYS A 67 -6.84 5.55 -14.21
CA LYS A 67 -5.74 6.43 -13.78
C LYS A 67 -4.86 5.77 -12.72
N LEU A 68 -5.47 5.25 -11.66
CA LEU A 68 -4.74 4.59 -10.58
C LEU A 68 -4.07 3.30 -11.07
N ARG A 69 -4.74 2.57 -11.96
CA ARG A 69 -4.21 1.36 -12.59
C ARG A 69 -2.93 1.63 -13.38
N ASN A 70 -2.91 2.72 -14.15
CA ASN A 70 -1.73 3.16 -14.88
C ASN A 70 -0.60 3.53 -13.92
N LEU A 71 -0.91 4.25 -12.85
CA LEU A 71 0.08 4.58 -11.84
C LEU A 71 0.69 3.33 -11.20
N PHE A 72 -0.10 2.30 -10.86
CA PHE A 72 0.40 1.04 -10.31
C PHE A 72 1.35 0.30 -11.28
N LYS A 73 1.05 0.33 -12.59
CA LYS A 73 1.90 -0.30 -13.62
C LYS A 73 3.30 0.29 -13.67
N GLU A 74 3.49 1.56 -13.33
CA GLU A 74 4.77 2.26 -13.40
C GLU A 74 5.72 1.98 -12.23
N GLN A 75 5.27 1.24 -11.21
CA GLN A 75 5.98 1.06 -9.94
C GLN A 75 6.71 -0.28 -9.85
N ASP A 76 7.78 -0.33 -9.10
CA ASP A 76 8.51 -1.57 -8.78
C ASP A 76 7.94 -2.25 -7.52
N GLY A 77 7.29 -1.49 -6.63
CA GLY A 77 6.62 -2.03 -5.47
C GLY A 77 5.68 -1.07 -4.75
N PHE A 78 5.08 -1.58 -3.66
CA PHE A 78 4.05 -0.89 -2.89
C PHE A 78 4.36 -0.87 -1.39
N LEU A 79 4.14 0.29 -0.76
CA LEU A 79 4.01 0.43 0.70
C LEU A 79 2.53 0.64 1.01
N ILE A 80 1.89 -0.38 1.59
CA ILE A 80 0.45 -0.36 1.86
C ILE A 80 0.20 -0.31 3.35
N SER A 81 -0.41 0.78 3.83
CA SER A 81 -0.87 0.90 5.21
C SER A 81 -2.38 0.71 5.30
N SER A 82 -2.87 -0.39 5.89
CA SER A 82 -4.31 -0.66 5.99
C SER A 82 -4.80 -0.50 7.43
N PRO A 83 -5.88 0.27 7.69
CA PRO A 83 -6.59 0.14 8.94
C PRO A 83 -7.28 -1.23 9.04
N GLU A 84 -7.63 -1.61 10.26
CA GLU A 84 -8.46 -2.79 10.54
C GLU A 84 -9.86 -2.36 10.98
N TYR A 85 -10.89 -2.91 10.34
CA TYR A 85 -12.29 -2.71 10.68
C TYR A 85 -12.94 -4.06 10.93
N ASN A 86 -13.44 -4.27 12.16
CA ASN A 86 -14.06 -5.52 12.60
C ASN A 86 -13.19 -6.77 12.32
N GLY A 87 -11.87 -6.64 12.51
CA GLY A 87 -10.91 -7.72 12.28
C GLY A 87 -10.48 -7.92 10.83
N GLY A 88 -11.05 -7.19 9.87
CA GLY A 88 -10.68 -7.25 8.45
C GLY A 88 -9.88 -6.03 7.98
N TYR A 89 -9.16 -6.18 6.87
CA TYR A 89 -8.59 -5.05 6.14
C TYR A 89 -9.71 -4.18 5.55
N SER A 90 -9.39 -2.95 5.13
CA SER A 90 -10.43 -1.97 4.83
C SER A 90 -11.22 -2.30 3.55
N ALA A 91 -12.52 -1.95 3.55
CA ALA A 91 -13.36 -2.06 2.36
C ALA A 91 -12.84 -1.21 1.20
N LEU A 92 -12.29 -0.02 1.49
CA LEU A 92 -11.67 0.84 0.48
C LEU A 92 -10.50 0.13 -0.21
N LEU A 93 -9.60 -0.49 0.57
CA LEU A 93 -8.47 -1.22 0.02
C LEU A 93 -8.92 -2.41 -0.82
N LYS A 94 -9.91 -3.18 -0.34
CA LYS A 94 -10.49 -4.28 -1.12
C LYS A 94 -11.06 -3.80 -2.44
N ASN A 95 -11.86 -2.75 -2.40
CA ASN A 95 -12.53 -2.21 -3.57
C ASN A 95 -11.53 -1.70 -4.62
N THR A 96 -10.47 -1.01 -4.16
CA THR A 96 -9.38 -0.58 -5.03
C THR A 96 -8.72 -1.79 -5.70
N LEU A 97 -8.35 -2.83 -4.95
CA LEU A 97 -7.73 -4.03 -5.52
C LEU A 97 -8.65 -4.73 -6.53
N ASP A 98 -9.95 -4.81 -6.26
CA ASP A 98 -10.92 -5.44 -7.14
C ASP A 98 -11.02 -4.71 -8.49
N TRP A 99 -11.20 -3.39 -8.48
CA TRP A 99 -11.24 -2.58 -9.70
C TRP A 99 -9.93 -2.61 -10.49
N LEU A 100 -8.79 -2.55 -9.81
CA LEU A 100 -7.50 -2.53 -10.49
C LEU A 100 -7.09 -3.91 -11.04
N SER A 101 -7.69 -4.99 -10.52
CA SER A 101 -7.41 -6.36 -10.98
C SER A 101 -8.11 -6.74 -12.29
N ARG A 102 -9.07 -5.91 -12.75
CA ARG A 102 -9.90 -6.24 -13.91
C ARG A 102 -9.06 -6.42 -15.18
N PRO A 103 -9.43 -7.40 -16.04
CA PRO A 103 -8.75 -7.59 -17.33
C PRO A 103 -8.81 -6.33 -18.17
N TYR A 104 -7.73 -6.03 -18.89
CA TYR A 104 -7.67 -4.89 -19.80
C TYR A 104 -7.15 -5.34 -21.17
N PRO A 105 -7.84 -5.03 -22.29
CA PRO A 105 -7.44 -5.47 -23.61
C PRO A 105 -6.00 -5.08 -23.95
N GLY A 106 -5.22 -6.05 -24.46
CA GLY A 106 -3.83 -5.83 -24.85
C GLY A 106 -2.83 -5.83 -23.69
N GLU A 107 -3.27 -6.04 -22.45
CA GLU A 107 -2.39 -6.09 -21.29
C GLU A 107 -2.30 -7.50 -20.66
N PRO A 108 -1.15 -7.84 -20.03
CA PRO A 108 -1.04 -9.06 -19.24
C PRO A 108 -2.05 -9.11 -18.08
N VAL A 109 -2.47 -10.33 -17.73
CA VAL A 109 -3.30 -10.57 -16.53
C VAL A 109 -2.59 -10.02 -15.29
N LEU A 110 -3.30 -9.22 -14.50
CA LEU A 110 -2.79 -8.56 -13.29
C LEU A 110 -1.56 -7.68 -13.56
N ALA A 111 -1.44 -7.06 -14.74
CA ALA A 111 -0.35 -6.13 -15.08
C ALA A 111 -0.02 -5.08 -13.99
N PRO A 112 -0.99 -4.53 -13.21
CA PRO A 112 -0.68 -3.56 -12.16
C PRO A 112 0.04 -4.16 -10.94
N PHE A 113 0.07 -5.48 -10.80
CA PHE A 113 0.51 -6.17 -9.57
C PHE A 113 1.60 -7.21 -9.80
N SER A 114 1.51 -7.96 -10.90
CA SER A 114 2.30 -9.18 -11.09
C SER A 114 3.80 -8.89 -11.04
N GLY A 115 4.50 -9.58 -10.15
CA GLY A 115 5.95 -9.50 -9.96
C GLY A 115 6.45 -8.29 -9.16
N LYS A 116 5.57 -7.38 -8.73
CA LYS A 116 5.95 -6.19 -7.96
C LYS A 116 6.08 -6.50 -6.47
N ALA A 117 6.95 -5.78 -5.78
CA ALA A 117 7.13 -5.95 -4.34
C ALA A 117 5.96 -5.34 -3.55
N CYS A 118 5.68 -5.87 -2.37
CA CYS A 118 4.67 -5.31 -1.49
C CYS A 118 5.05 -5.44 -0.02
N CYS A 119 5.02 -4.33 0.70
CA CYS A 119 5.19 -4.27 2.14
C CYS A 119 3.88 -3.82 2.82
N LEU A 120 3.47 -4.56 3.85
CA LEU A 120 2.23 -4.33 4.58
C LEU A 120 2.52 -3.66 5.92
N MET A 121 1.73 -2.64 6.22
CA MET A 121 1.81 -1.88 7.46
C MET A 121 0.41 -1.61 8.01
N SER A 122 0.29 -1.36 9.31
CA SER A 122 -0.97 -0.94 9.93
C SER A 122 -0.70 -0.04 11.13
N ALA A 123 -1.57 0.95 11.32
CA ALA A 123 -1.65 1.77 12.53
C ALA A 123 -3.05 1.69 13.11
N SER A 124 -3.16 1.41 14.41
CA SER A 124 -4.45 1.29 15.11
C SER A 124 -4.43 2.09 16.42
N PRO A 125 -5.55 2.72 16.81
CA PRO A 125 -5.67 3.24 18.16
C PRO A 125 -5.76 2.13 19.22
N SER A 126 -6.05 0.89 18.82
CA SER A 126 -6.14 -0.27 19.72
C SER A 126 -4.78 -0.97 19.88
N GLY A 127 -4.66 -1.78 20.93
CA GLY A 127 -3.49 -2.64 21.17
C GLY A 127 -3.33 -3.81 20.18
N TYR A 128 -4.34 -4.11 19.35
CA TYR A 128 -4.26 -5.21 18.36
C TYR A 128 -3.48 -4.84 17.09
N ALA A 129 -3.15 -3.55 16.92
CA ALA A 129 -2.29 -3.02 15.86
C ALA A 129 -2.72 -3.33 14.41
N GLY A 130 -3.94 -3.83 14.19
CA GLY A 130 -4.48 -4.21 12.88
C GLY A 130 -3.87 -5.50 12.29
N THR A 131 -3.27 -6.34 13.15
CA THR A 131 -2.57 -7.55 12.74
C THR A 131 -3.47 -8.59 12.07
N GLN A 132 -4.76 -8.68 12.43
CA GLN A 132 -5.70 -9.62 11.82
C GLN A 132 -6.05 -9.21 10.39
N GLY A 133 -6.28 -7.91 10.17
CA GLY A 133 -6.51 -7.35 8.85
C GLY A 133 -5.34 -7.58 7.91
N LEU A 134 -4.10 -7.37 8.39
CA LEU A 134 -2.90 -7.67 7.61
C LEU A 134 -2.76 -9.16 7.29
N ALA A 135 -3.02 -10.05 8.26
CA ALA A 135 -2.96 -11.49 8.02
C ALA A 135 -3.97 -11.95 6.95
N GLN A 136 -5.16 -11.35 6.91
CA GLN A 136 -6.20 -11.69 5.93
C GLN A 136 -5.87 -11.24 4.51
N ILE A 137 -5.17 -10.11 4.32
CA ILE A 137 -4.92 -9.58 2.98
C ILE A 137 -3.76 -10.31 2.27
N VAL A 138 -2.82 -10.90 3.01
CA VAL A 138 -1.68 -11.65 2.47
C VAL A 138 -2.06 -12.67 1.38
N PRO A 139 -3.01 -13.62 1.59
CA PRO A 139 -3.39 -14.58 0.54
C PRO A 139 -4.01 -13.92 -0.70
N ILE A 140 -4.68 -12.78 -0.55
CA ILE A 140 -5.26 -12.02 -1.67
C ILE A 140 -4.12 -11.42 -2.51
N LEU A 141 -3.15 -10.76 -1.88
CA LEU A 141 -2.02 -10.16 -2.58
C LEU A 141 -1.12 -11.21 -3.25
N ALA A 142 -0.93 -12.36 -2.61
CA ALA A 142 -0.24 -13.50 -3.22
C ALA A 142 -0.98 -14.01 -4.46
N LYS A 143 -2.31 -14.12 -4.42
CA LYS A 143 -3.14 -14.46 -5.60
C LYS A 143 -3.02 -13.40 -6.70
N MET A 144 -2.82 -12.14 -6.34
CA MET A 144 -2.54 -11.04 -7.25
C MET A 144 -1.10 -11.03 -7.79
N ARG A 145 -0.28 -12.03 -7.42
CA ARG A 145 1.11 -12.24 -7.86
C ARG A 145 2.08 -11.16 -7.39
N LEU A 146 1.79 -10.51 -6.26
CA LEU A 146 2.75 -9.65 -5.58
C LEU A 146 3.81 -10.48 -4.85
N VAL A 147 5.04 -9.99 -4.85
CA VAL A 147 6.13 -10.54 -4.04
C VAL A 147 6.11 -9.86 -2.68
N LEU A 148 5.69 -10.60 -1.66
CA LEU A 148 5.45 -10.03 -0.34
C LEU A 148 6.75 -9.94 0.46
N HIS A 149 6.99 -8.78 1.06
CA HIS A 149 8.01 -8.64 2.08
C HIS A 149 7.64 -9.50 3.29
N HIS A 150 8.61 -10.26 3.82
CA HIS A 150 8.37 -11.19 4.92
C HIS A 150 8.08 -10.49 6.24
N ARG A 151 8.51 -9.22 6.39
CA ARG A 151 8.19 -8.40 7.56
C ARG A 151 7.03 -7.47 7.25
N THR A 152 6.11 -7.39 8.20
CA THR A 152 5.04 -6.39 8.24
C THR A 152 5.26 -5.49 9.45
N PHE A 153 4.80 -4.25 9.37
CA PHE A 153 4.83 -3.33 10.51
C PHE A 153 3.42 -3.13 11.09
N SER A 154 3.28 -3.08 12.41
CA SER A 154 2.00 -2.87 13.06
C SER A 154 2.20 -2.00 14.29
N LEU A 155 1.62 -0.80 14.28
CA LEU A 155 1.73 0.19 15.34
C LEU A 155 0.48 0.14 16.23
N PRO A 156 0.58 -0.49 17.43
CA PRO A 156 -0.48 -0.42 18.44
C PRO A 156 -0.55 0.99 19.02
N SER A 157 -1.71 1.37 19.57
CA SER A 157 -1.91 2.67 20.22
C SER A 157 -1.34 3.85 19.42
N ALA A 158 -1.43 3.80 18.09
CA ALA A 158 -0.66 4.66 17.20
C ALA A 158 -0.87 6.16 17.42
N HIS A 159 -2.04 6.56 17.93
CA HIS A 159 -2.36 7.93 18.30
C HIS A 159 -1.46 8.52 19.41
N GLU A 160 -0.75 7.68 20.17
CA GLU A 160 0.19 8.09 21.22
C GLU A 160 1.60 8.37 20.66
N PHE A 161 1.90 7.89 19.45
CA PHE A 161 3.24 7.89 18.88
C PHE A 161 3.45 8.89 17.75
N PHE A 162 2.42 9.58 17.28
CA PHE A 162 2.56 10.65 16.29
C PHE A 162 2.59 12.02 16.98
N ASP A 163 3.53 12.87 16.59
CA ASP A 163 3.57 14.27 17.02
C ASP A 163 2.62 15.16 16.20
N GLU A 164 2.60 16.47 16.52
CA GLU A 164 1.77 17.45 15.82
C GLU A 164 2.15 17.63 14.34
N ALA A 165 3.38 17.30 13.95
CA ALA A 165 3.85 17.31 12.57
C ALA A 165 3.48 16.01 11.81
N GLY A 166 2.91 15.02 12.50
CA GLY A 166 2.61 13.70 11.96
C GLY A 166 3.82 12.79 11.84
N GLU A 167 4.92 13.11 12.52
CA GLU A 167 6.12 12.27 12.59
C GLU A 167 5.98 11.22 13.68
N LEU A 168 6.60 10.06 13.46
CA LEU A 168 6.65 9.00 14.46
C LEU A 168 7.67 9.39 15.54
N ASN A 169 7.21 9.65 16.77
CA ASN A 169 8.00 10.13 17.89
C ASN A 169 8.22 9.06 18.97
N ASP A 170 8.63 7.87 18.53
CA ASP A 170 9.12 6.81 19.42
C ASP A 170 10.37 6.15 18.82
N PRO A 171 11.52 6.13 19.53
CA PRO A 171 12.77 5.59 18.98
C PRO A 171 12.68 4.11 18.58
N HIS A 172 11.99 3.29 19.38
CA HIS A 172 11.91 1.85 19.14
C HIS A 172 11.01 1.52 17.93
N GLN A 173 9.87 2.21 17.82
CA GLN A 173 8.98 2.09 16.66
C GLN A 173 9.67 2.61 15.39
N ASN A 174 10.47 3.68 15.48
CA ASN A 174 11.26 4.18 14.35
C ASN A 174 12.27 3.15 13.85
N GLU A 175 13.10 2.61 14.74
CA GLU A 175 14.10 1.60 14.37
C GLU A 175 13.45 0.36 13.74
N THR A 176 12.33 -0.08 14.30
CA THR A 176 11.57 -1.21 13.74
C THR A 176 11.02 -0.89 12.36
N LEU A 177 10.47 0.31 12.16
CA LEU A 177 9.99 0.76 10.86
C LEU A 177 11.14 0.89 9.85
N ASP A 178 12.30 1.41 10.24
CA ASP A 178 13.48 1.53 9.39
C ASP A 178 13.88 0.17 8.80
N LEU A 179 14.00 -0.85 9.64
CA LEU A 179 14.34 -2.22 9.19
C LEU A 179 13.31 -2.80 8.21
N VAL A 180 12.03 -2.45 8.36
CA VAL A 180 10.96 -2.90 7.45
C VAL A 180 11.05 -2.15 6.11
N ILE A 181 11.30 -0.84 6.14
CA ILE A 181 11.38 -0.03 4.91
C ILE A 181 12.66 -0.33 4.13
N GLU A 182 13.80 -0.54 4.80
CA GLU A 182 15.03 -1.02 4.17
C GLU A 182 14.80 -2.34 3.42
N GLY A 183 14.16 -3.31 4.07
CA GLY A 183 13.81 -4.58 3.45
C GLY A 183 12.82 -4.44 2.28
N ALA A 184 11.86 -3.52 2.39
CA ALA A 184 10.89 -3.25 1.32
C ALA A 184 11.56 -2.63 0.08
N VAL A 185 12.43 -1.64 0.26
CA VAL A 185 13.18 -1.00 -0.84
C VAL A 185 14.12 -2.01 -1.51
N ALA A 186 14.84 -2.81 -0.72
CA ALA A 186 15.72 -3.86 -1.24
C ALA A 186 14.94 -4.91 -2.05
N LEU A 187 13.78 -5.36 -1.54
CA LEU A 187 12.93 -6.32 -2.26
C LEU A 187 12.43 -5.73 -3.59
N ALA A 188 11.97 -4.48 -3.58
CA ALA A 188 11.52 -3.79 -4.79
C ALA A 188 12.64 -3.70 -5.84
N GLY A 189 13.86 -3.36 -5.43
CA GLY A 189 15.04 -3.36 -6.31
C GLY A 189 15.37 -4.75 -6.87
N GLN A 190 15.28 -5.80 -6.05
CA GLN A 190 15.52 -7.18 -6.49
C GLN A 190 14.53 -7.63 -7.56
N VAL A 191 13.22 -7.41 -7.34
CA VAL A 191 12.20 -7.88 -8.29
C VAL A 191 12.15 -7.06 -9.58
N SER A 192 12.58 -5.79 -9.55
CA SER A 192 12.70 -4.95 -10.74
C SER A 192 14.04 -5.07 -11.46
N GLY A 193 15.00 -5.81 -10.91
CA GLY A 193 16.36 -5.91 -11.46
C GLY A 193 17.20 -4.63 -11.31
N LYS A 194 16.84 -3.77 -10.34
CA LYS A 194 17.53 -2.50 -10.01
C LYS A 194 18.36 -2.58 -8.72
N GLY A 195 18.31 -3.71 -8.01
CA GLY A 195 19.02 -3.96 -6.74
C GLY A 195 20.43 -4.52 -6.88
#